data_AF-A0A7Y3MNU6-F1
#
_entry.id   AF-A0A7Y3MNU6-F1
#
_cell.length_a   1.000
_cell.length_b   1.000
_cell.length_c   1.000
_cell.angle_alpha   90.00
_cell.angle_beta   90.00
_cell.angle_gamma   90.00
#
_symmetry.space_group_name_H-M   'P 1'
#
loop_
_entity.id
_entity.type
_entity.pdbx_description
1 polymer ?
#
loop_
_entity_poly.entity_id
_entity_poly.type
_entity_poly.pdbx_seq_one_letter_code
_entity_poly.pdbx_strand_id
1 'polypeptide(L)'
;MMKALYIIAVALLSVFNTGISQTPQLSEKAQISLITCAAGDVLYYAFGHTAFRVQDPVLGIDLVYNYGTFDFDKPNFYWNFSKGKLIYTLSRRRFENFLYDYELEKRWVKEQIFDLSQAETNQLFQFFEENYKPENRDYLYDPLFNNCSSITIDILEKQFGPSLKINNDHLERQYSFRELVRQFIHTNSWGAFGIDLAFGAVVDRTATVREHIFLPYYAMRQMENTMIHGKPLVKRERTILNYPESQDRSIFMTSPLFWFLLLFCFVSTITYLDYKHDSRSKWLDFSLFFISGIAGTIIALLWLATDHEVTRLNFNFLWLLPLNTVIAFKLFSNKKLAEWISHYLRFALFLIAISLILWIFGIQVMSPLNLLLIAILMLRYIFILKRI
;
A
#
# COMPACT_ATOMS: atom_id res chain seq x y z
N MET A 1 35.79 20.44 54.93
CA MET A 1 35.95 21.28 53.71
C MET A 1 36.09 20.47 52.42
N MET A 2 37.07 19.57 52.29
CA MET A 2 37.30 18.82 51.04
C MET A 2 36.10 17.98 50.54
N LYS A 3 35.36 17.30 51.43
CA LYS A 3 34.16 16.51 51.04
C LYS A 3 33.02 17.38 50.48
N ALA A 4 32.86 18.61 50.99
CA ALA A 4 31.85 19.54 50.50
C ALA A 4 32.23 20.09 49.11
N LEU A 5 33.52 20.37 48.87
CA LEU A 5 34.00 20.74 47.53
C LEU A 5 33.80 19.60 46.51
N TYR A 6 33.99 18.35 46.91
CA TYR A 6 33.81 17.20 46.02
C TYR A 6 32.34 17.01 45.62
N ILE A 7 31.41 17.16 46.56
CA ILE A 7 29.96 17.08 46.27
C ILE A 7 29.51 18.24 45.39
N ILE A 8 30.03 19.45 45.61
CA ILE A 8 29.75 20.62 44.76
C ILE A 8 30.34 20.43 43.36
N ALA A 9 31.55 19.86 43.24
CA ALA A 9 32.15 19.57 41.93
C ALA A 9 31.38 18.49 41.15
N VAL A 10 30.91 17.43 41.83
CA VAL A 10 30.07 16.39 41.22
C VAL A 10 28.68 16.93 40.85
N ALA A 11 28.10 17.80 41.68
CA ALA A 11 26.82 18.47 41.39
C ALA A 11 26.94 19.49 40.25
N LEU A 12 28.07 20.19 40.12
CA LEU A 12 28.35 21.07 38.98
C LEU A 12 28.54 20.26 37.69
N LEU A 13 29.28 19.14 37.75
CA LEU A 13 29.47 18.24 36.60
C LEU A 13 28.17 17.58 36.12
N SER A 14 27.20 17.32 37.01
CA SER A 14 25.89 16.79 36.61
C SER A 14 24.93 17.83 36.04
N VAL A 15 25.14 19.13 36.31
CA VAL A 15 24.35 20.24 35.73
C VAL A 15 24.79 20.57 34.29
N PHE A 16 26.02 20.24 33.88
CA PHE A 16 26.50 20.50 32.51
C PHE A 16 26.07 19.46 31.46
N ASN A 17 25.34 18.40 31.84
CA ASN A 17 24.92 17.35 30.90
C ASN A 17 23.56 17.58 30.23
N THR A 18 22.91 18.73 30.45
CA THR A 18 21.78 19.17 29.61
C THR A 18 22.27 20.08 28.49
N GLY A 19 23.26 19.60 27.72
CA GLY A 19 23.57 20.22 26.44
C GLY A 19 22.42 19.94 25.48
N ILE A 20 21.53 20.91 25.29
CA ILE A 20 20.63 20.91 24.15
C ILE A 20 21.55 21.01 22.92
N SER A 21 21.84 19.88 22.29
CA SER A 21 22.57 19.86 21.03
C SER A 21 21.73 20.61 20.01
N GLN A 22 22.10 21.86 19.74
CA GLN A 22 21.44 22.65 18.72
C GLN A 22 21.71 22.02 17.36
N THR A 23 20.67 21.92 16.53
CA THR A 23 20.83 21.53 15.13
C THR A 23 21.80 22.52 14.47
N PRO A 24 22.92 22.05 13.89
CA PRO A 24 23.91 22.95 13.30
C PRO A 24 23.32 23.68 12.10
N GLN A 25 23.84 24.88 11.81
CA GLN A 25 23.61 25.49 10.51
C GLN A 25 24.45 24.78 9.46
N LEU A 26 23.82 24.42 8.35
CA LEU A 26 24.49 23.86 7.19
C LEU A 26 25.38 24.91 6.52
N SER A 27 26.46 24.44 5.89
CA SER A 27 27.37 25.25 5.09
C SER A 27 26.77 25.63 3.73
N GLU A 28 27.36 26.59 3.04
CA GLU A 28 26.96 26.99 1.67
C GLU A 28 27.13 25.89 0.62
N LYS A 29 27.82 24.80 0.97
CA LYS A 29 27.98 23.63 0.09
C LYS A 29 26.91 22.57 0.32
N ALA A 30 26.00 22.78 1.26
CA ALA A 30 24.96 21.83 1.56
C ALA A 30 23.92 21.74 0.44
N GLN A 31 23.33 20.55 0.31
CA GLN A 31 22.34 20.24 -0.70
C GLN A 31 21.20 19.43 -0.08
N ILE A 32 19.99 19.72 -0.54
CA ILE A 32 18.82 18.89 -0.27
C ILE A 32 18.34 18.33 -1.60
N SER A 33 18.02 17.05 -1.59
CA SER A 33 17.55 16.33 -2.76
C SER A 33 16.40 15.40 -2.41
N LEU A 34 15.59 15.09 -3.42
CA LEU A 34 14.68 13.96 -3.40
C LEU A 34 15.39 12.75 -4.00
N ILE A 35 15.40 11.64 -3.28
CA ILE A 35 15.83 10.35 -3.81
C ILE A 35 14.59 9.54 -4.17
N THR A 36 14.58 8.98 -5.39
CA THR A 36 13.59 8.02 -5.84
C THR A 36 14.27 6.70 -6.14
N CYS A 37 13.70 5.62 -5.65
CA CYS A 37 14.22 4.26 -5.80
C CYS A 37 13.24 3.39 -6.57
N ALA A 38 13.78 2.51 -7.41
CA ALA A 38 13.01 1.64 -8.29
C ALA A 38 12.02 0.75 -7.54
N ALA A 39 10.96 0.32 -8.22
CA ALA A 39 10.13 -0.79 -7.78
C ALA A 39 10.94 -2.10 -7.64
N GLY A 40 10.45 -3.03 -6.81
CA GLY A 40 11.04 -4.35 -6.59
C GLY A 40 10.04 -5.49 -6.74
N ASP A 41 10.54 -6.73 -6.72
CA ASP A 41 9.73 -7.94 -6.97
C ASP A 41 8.83 -8.37 -5.80
N VAL A 42 9.15 -7.91 -4.58
CA VAL A 42 8.39 -8.23 -3.38
C VAL A 42 7.33 -7.15 -3.17
N LEU A 43 6.12 -7.55 -2.78
CA LEU A 43 4.97 -6.65 -2.61
C LEU A 43 5.29 -5.38 -1.79
N TYR A 44 6.12 -5.51 -0.75
CA TYR A 44 6.53 -4.40 0.10
C TYR A 44 7.31 -3.30 -0.65
N TYR A 45 8.04 -3.64 -1.71
CA TYR A 45 8.81 -2.72 -2.55
C TYR A 45 8.20 -2.50 -3.94
N ALA A 46 7.01 -3.06 -4.20
CA ALA A 46 6.44 -3.14 -5.54
C ALA A 46 6.19 -1.77 -6.20
N PHE A 47 6.03 -0.71 -5.41
CA PHE A 47 5.75 0.64 -5.92
C PHE A 47 6.97 1.56 -5.98
N GLY A 48 8.13 1.08 -5.48
CA GLY A 48 9.33 1.89 -5.28
C GLY A 48 9.32 2.65 -3.96
N HIS A 49 10.20 3.64 -3.82
CA HIS A 49 10.28 4.44 -2.61
C HIS A 49 10.82 5.86 -2.88
N THR A 50 10.44 6.82 -2.03
CA THR A 50 10.93 8.20 -2.07
C THR A 50 11.41 8.62 -0.69
N ALA A 51 12.51 9.37 -0.61
CA ALA A 51 13.02 9.95 0.63
C ALA A 51 13.76 11.27 0.37
N PHE A 52 13.87 12.12 1.39
CA PHE A 52 14.73 13.31 1.32
C PHE A 52 16.15 12.97 1.73
N ARG A 53 17.14 13.55 1.07
CA ARG A 53 18.54 13.51 1.50
C ARG A 53 19.07 14.90 1.79
N VAL A 54 19.84 15.01 2.86
CA VAL A 54 20.60 16.20 3.22
C VAL A 54 22.08 15.84 3.20
N GLN A 55 22.84 16.54 2.37
CA GLN A 55 24.29 16.36 2.25
C GLN A 55 25.00 17.68 2.54
N ASP A 56 25.96 17.67 3.45
CA ASP A 56 26.89 18.77 3.69
C ASP A 56 28.32 18.22 3.82
N PRO A 57 29.18 18.41 2.80
CA PRO A 57 30.53 17.88 2.81
C PRO A 57 31.47 18.60 3.81
N VAL A 58 31.13 19.82 4.26
CA VAL A 58 31.95 20.57 5.22
C VAL A 58 31.74 20.01 6.63
N LEU A 59 30.51 19.65 6.95
CA LEU A 59 30.13 19.07 8.25
C LEU A 59 30.18 17.54 8.28
N GLY A 60 30.43 16.90 7.13
CA GLY A 60 30.40 15.43 7.01
C GLY A 60 28.99 14.85 7.17
N ILE A 61 27.95 15.63 6.91
CA ILE A 61 26.56 15.21 7.00
C ILE A 61 26.16 14.57 5.66
N ASP A 62 25.64 13.35 5.73
CA ASP A 62 25.02 12.69 4.58
C ASP A 62 23.90 11.76 5.07
N LEU A 63 22.71 12.34 5.20
CA LEU A 63 21.57 11.76 5.90
C LEU A 63 20.37 11.61 4.97
N VAL A 64 19.61 10.54 5.19
CA VAL A 64 18.32 10.30 4.53
C VAL A 64 17.22 10.35 5.58
N TYR A 65 16.19 11.13 5.27
CA TYR A 65 14.95 11.28 6.02
C TYR A 65 13.86 10.49 5.30
N ASN A 66 13.52 9.33 5.86
CA ASN A 66 12.58 8.38 5.29
C ASN A 66 11.26 8.40 6.07
N TYR A 67 10.24 8.98 5.45
CA TYR A 67 8.86 8.92 5.90
C TYR A 67 8.22 7.65 5.37
N GLY A 68 8.26 6.57 6.14
CA GLY A 68 7.83 5.28 5.60
C GLY A 68 8.27 4.07 6.42
N THR A 69 8.91 4.31 7.56
CA THR A 69 9.38 3.24 8.43
C THR A 69 8.28 2.86 9.39
N PHE A 70 8.08 1.58 9.64
CA PHE A 70 7.11 1.10 10.60
C PHE A 70 7.80 0.13 11.57
N ASP A 71 7.23 -0.01 12.76
CA ASP A 71 7.81 -0.78 13.85
C ASP A 71 6.79 -1.83 14.32
N PHE A 72 7.10 -3.10 14.10
CA PHE A 72 6.25 -4.23 14.48
C PHE A 72 6.15 -4.39 16.01
N ASP A 73 7.12 -3.87 16.76
CA ASP A 73 7.19 -4.00 18.22
C ASP A 73 6.36 -2.91 18.93
N LYS A 74 5.75 -1.98 18.20
CA LYS A 74 4.83 -0.99 18.76
C LYS A 74 3.65 -1.67 19.46
N PRO A 75 3.25 -1.21 20.66
CA PRO A 75 2.07 -1.73 21.34
C PRO A 75 0.84 -1.70 20.42
N ASN A 76 0.14 -2.82 20.34
CA ASN A 76 -1.09 -2.99 19.54
C ASN A 76 -0.91 -2.84 18.02
N PHE A 77 0.30 -3.02 17.46
CA PHE A 77 0.54 -2.90 16.01
C PHE A 77 -0.50 -3.66 15.16
N TYR A 78 -0.68 -4.97 15.38
CA TYR A 78 -1.63 -5.78 14.61
C TYR A 78 -3.09 -5.34 14.77
N TRP A 79 -3.46 -4.89 15.96
CA TRP A 79 -4.81 -4.39 16.24
C TRP A 79 -5.07 -3.08 15.50
N ASN A 80 -4.11 -2.15 15.53
CA ASN A 80 -4.18 -0.89 14.81
C ASN A 80 -4.16 -1.10 13.29
N PHE A 81 -3.34 -2.04 12.80
CA PHE A 81 -3.32 -2.47 11.40
C PHE A 81 -4.69 -2.98 10.95
N SER A 82 -5.31 -3.87 11.74
CA SER A 82 -6.62 -4.41 11.41
C SER A 82 -7.72 -3.34 11.37
N LYS A 83 -7.55 -2.25 12.13
CA LYS A 83 -8.46 -1.09 12.15
C LYS A 83 -8.17 -0.06 11.06
N GLY A 84 -7.07 -0.17 10.31
CA GLY A 84 -6.65 0.86 9.35
C GLY A 84 -5.97 2.08 9.97
N LYS A 85 -5.50 1.97 11.22
CA LYS A 85 -4.75 3.04 11.91
C LYS A 85 -3.25 2.75 11.87
N LEU A 86 -2.68 2.82 10.69
CA LEU A 86 -1.27 2.50 10.48
C LEU A 86 -0.41 3.65 11.00
N ILE A 87 0.40 3.40 12.05
CA ILE A 87 1.34 4.40 12.57
C ILE A 87 2.70 4.13 11.97
N TYR A 88 3.15 5.05 11.13
CA TYR A 88 4.49 5.04 10.55
C TYR A 88 5.33 6.14 11.19
N THR A 89 6.63 6.05 11.00
CA THR A 89 7.63 6.86 11.65
C THR A 89 8.61 7.41 10.63
N LEU A 90 8.98 8.67 10.80
CA LEU A 90 10.14 9.27 10.16
C LEU A 90 11.41 8.64 10.74
N SER A 91 12.17 7.94 9.89
CA SER A 91 13.51 7.48 10.24
C SER A 91 14.60 8.36 9.62
N ARG A 92 15.74 8.40 10.31
CA ARG A 92 16.93 9.17 9.91
C ARG A 92 18.11 8.21 9.90
N ARG A 93 18.74 8.02 8.74
CA ARG A 93 19.89 7.11 8.59
C ARG A 93 20.96 7.69 7.68
N ARG A 94 22.20 7.19 7.78
CA ARG A 94 23.29 7.58 6.86
C ARG A 94 22.96 7.14 5.43
N PHE A 95 23.27 7.99 4.45
CA PHE A 95 22.99 7.70 3.04
C PHE A 95 23.67 6.43 2.55
N GLU A 96 24.89 6.15 3.00
CA GLU A 96 25.62 4.91 2.68
C GLU A 96 24.82 3.65 3.07
N ASN A 97 24.31 3.60 4.29
CA ASN A 97 23.46 2.48 4.75
C ASN A 97 22.16 2.42 3.96
N PHE A 98 21.60 3.58 3.59
CA PHE A 98 20.40 3.62 2.75
C PHE A 98 20.66 3.01 1.38
N LEU A 99 21.77 3.39 0.75
CA LEU A 99 22.13 2.98 -0.59
C LEU A 99 22.48 1.49 -0.67
N TYR A 100 23.11 0.95 0.38
CA TYR A 100 23.51 -0.45 0.46
C TYR A 100 22.33 -1.42 0.29
N ASP A 101 21.15 -1.10 0.85
CA ASP A 101 19.95 -1.92 0.70
C ASP A 101 19.56 -2.07 -0.79
N TYR A 102 19.52 -0.96 -1.53
CA TYR A 102 19.14 -0.95 -2.95
C TYR A 102 20.21 -1.57 -3.85
N GLU A 103 21.48 -1.50 -3.47
CA GLU A 103 22.57 -2.19 -4.15
C GLU A 103 22.42 -3.71 -4.05
N LEU A 104 22.12 -4.24 -2.85
CA LEU A 104 21.88 -5.67 -2.65
C LEU A 104 20.66 -6.17 -3.44
N GLU A 105 19.62 -5.36 -3.50
CA GLU A 105 18.38 -5.66 -4.21
C GLU A 105 18.47 -5.42 -5.71
N LYS A 106 19.57 -4.82 -6.19
CA LYS A 106 19.80 -4.44 -7.60
C LYS A 106 18.69 -3.53 -8.15
N ARG A 107 18.31 -2.54 -7.35
CA ARG A 107 17.32 -1.52 -7.72
C ARG A 107 18.01 -0.20 -8.01
N TRP A 108 17.61 0.48 -9.07
CA TRP A 108 18.19 1.78 -9.40
C TRP A 108 17.77 2.84 -8.37
N VAL A 109 18.62 3.85 -8.22
CA VAL A 109 18.40 4.99 -7.33
C VAL A 109 18.73 6.26 -8.09
N LYS A 110 17.77 7.17 -8.18
CA LYS A 110 17.91 8.50 -8.80
C LYS A 110 17.77 9.58 -7.76
N GLU A 111 18.46 10.68 -7.99
CA GLU A 111 18.50 11.82 -7.09
C GLU A 111 18.22 13.12 -7.85
N GLN A 112 17.22 13.86 -7.39
CA GLN A 112 16.84 15.18 -7.88
C GLN A 112 17.29 16.23 -6.86
N ILE A 113 18.38 16.93 -7.16
CA ILE A 113 18.95 17.98 -6.31
C ILE A 113 18.13 19.25 -6.49
N PHE A 114 17.68 19.85 -5.40
CA PHE A 114 16.87 21.06 -5.43
C PHE A 114 17.71 22.35 -5.58
N ASP A 115 17.18 23.36 -6.26
CA ASP A 115 17.76 24.70 -6.39
C ASP A 115 17.24 25.62 -5.27
N LEU A 116 17.63 25.30 -4.03
CA LEU A 116 17.25 26.07 -2.84
C LEU A 116 18.32 27.10 -2.48
N SER A 117 17.90 28.23 -1.91
CA SER A 117 18.81 29.15 -1.22
C SER A 117 19.37 28.53 0.07
N GLN A 118 20.43 29.15 0.61
CA GLN A 118 21.02 28.70 1.89
C GLN A 118 20.03 28.76 3.05
N ALA A 119 19.14 29.77 3.04
CA ALA A 119 18.12 29.94 4.07
C ALA A 119 17.07 28.82 3.98
N GLU A 120 16.59 28.50 2.78
CA GLU A 120 15.62 27.42 2.54
C GLU A 120 16.20 26.04 2.83
N THR A 121 17.48 25.83 2.49
CA THR A 121 18.22 24.60 2.82
C THR A 121 18.29 24.40 4.33
N ASN A 122 18.65 25.44 5.09
CA ASN A 122 18.67 25.37 6.55
C ASN A 122 17.27 25.20 7.14
N GLN A 123 16.26 25.87 6.59
CA GLN A 123 14.88 25.76 7.03
C GLN A 123 14.38 24.31 6.93
N LEU A 124 14.58 23.66 5.78
CA LEU A 124 14.19 22.25 5.60
C LEU A 124 14.97 21.31 6.52
N PHE A 125 16.28 21.52 6.69
CA PHE A 125 17.07 20.70 7.60
C PHE A 125 16.59 20.81 9.05
N GLN A 126 16.31 22.03 9.52
CA GLN A 126 15.72 22.26 10.84
C GLN A 126 14.34 21.60 10.98
N PHE A 127 13.50 21.69 9.94
CA PHE A 127 12.21 21.00 9.92
C PHE A 127 12.36 19.49 10.06
N PHE A 128 13.32 18.87 9.35
CA PHE A 128 13.56 17.44 9.42
C PHE A 128 14.10 16.99 10.79
N GLU A 129 15.05 17.73 11.37
CA GLU A 129 15.55 17.41 12.71
C GLU A 129 14.47 17.61 13.79
N GLU A 130 13.61 18.61 13.64
CA GLU A 130 12.45 18.81 14.53
C GLU A 130 11.44 17.66 14.41
N ASN A 131 11.12 17.25 13.18
CA ASN A 131 10.20 16.13 12.95
C ASN A 131 10.78 14.81 13.42
N TYR A 132 12.11 14.64 13.42
CA TYR A 132 12.75 13.40 13.84
C TYR A 132 12.68 13.18 15.37
N LYS A 133 12.32 14.19 16.15
CA LYS A 133 12.13 14.04 17.60
C LYS A 133 11.07 12.98 17.92
N PRO A 134 11.22 12.20 19.01
CA PRO A 134 10.30 11.13 19.38
C PRO A 134 8.81 11.53 19.39
N GLU A 135 8.51 12.75 19.83
CA GLU A 135 7.17 13.32 19.92
C GLU A 135 6.55 13.73 18.57
N ASN A 136 7.35 13.92 17.52
CA ASN A 136 6.92 14.47 16.23
C ASN A 136 7.01 13.47 15.07
N ARG A 137 7.80 12.40 15.22
CA ARG A 137 8.17 11.51 14.11
C ARG A 137 7.09 10.53 13.68
N ASP A 138 6.09 10.29 14.51
CA ASP A 138 5.01 9.34 14.23
C ASP A 138 3.85 10.03 13.51
N TYR A 139 3.30 9.37 12.48
CA TYR A 139 2.18 9.87 11.69
C TYR A 139 1.24 8.75 11.24
N LEU A 140 -0.01 9.10 10.93
CA LEU A 140 -1.00 8.18 10.38
C LEU A 140 -0.72 7.97 8.89
N TYR A 141 -0.32 6.76 8.55
CA TYR A 141 -0.03 6.34 7.19
C TYR A 141 -1.31 5.94 6.46
N ASP A 142 -1.44 6.43 5.24
CA ASP A 142 -2.41 5.94 4.26
C ASP A 142 -1.68 5.58 2.96
N PRO A 143 -1.87 4.37 2.41
CA PRO A 143 -1.17 3.93 1.20
C PRO A 143 -1.34 4.83 -0.02
N LEU A 144 -2.46 5.55 -0.15
CA LEU A 144 -2.79 6.38 -1.30
C LEU A 144 -2.72 7.88 -0.98
N PHE A 145 -2.98 8.27 0.27
CA PHE A 145 -3.13 9.68 0.63
C PHE A 145 -2.02 10.23 1.51
N ASN A 146 -1.34 9.39 2.32
CA ASN A 146 -0.29 9.85 3.22
C ASN A 146 0.83 8.80 3.37
N ASN A 147 1.70 8.75 2.36
CA ASN A 147 2.79 7.78 2.25
C ASN A 147 4.15 8.47 2.00
N CYS A 148 5.22 7.68 1.78
CA CYS A 148 6.57 8.18 1.55
C CYS A 148 6.73 9.16 0.40
N SER A 149 5.82 9.11 -0.57
CA SER A 149 5.87 9.91 -1.78
C SER A 149 4.90 11.07 -1.72
N SER A 150 3.64 10.85 -1.31
CA SER A 150 2.65 11.94 -1.18
C SER A 150 3.06 12.97 -0.14
N ILE A 151 3.66 12.54 0.99
CA ILE A 151 4.09 13.46 2.05
C ILE A 151 5.18 14.44 1.60
N THR A 152 5.91 14.13 0.52
CA THR A 152 7.01 14.98 0.05
C THR A 152 6.50 16.31 -0.45
N ILE A 153 5.41 16.33 -1.21
CA ILE A 153 4.84 17.56 -1.73
C ILE A 153 4.17 18.37 -0.61
N ASP A 154 3.53 17.69 0.34
CA ASP A 154 2.92 18.31 1.52
C ASP A 154 3.98 19.04 2.37
N ILE A 155 5.15 18.42 2.56
CA ILE A 155 6.27 19.03 3.28
C ILE A 155 6.76 20.27 2.54
N LEU A 156 7.00 20.18 1.23
CA LEU A 156 7.52 21.30 0.44
C LEU A 156 6.53 22.49 0.42
N GLU A 157 5.23 22.23 0.25
CA GLU A 157 4.21 23.28 0.32
C GLU A 157 4.13 23.91 1.71
N LYS A 158 4.21 23.11 2.77
CA LYS A 158 4.20 23.62 4.15
C LYS A 158 5.40 24.52 4.44
N GLN A 159 6.57 24.19 3.89
CA GLN A 159 7.80 24.96 4.15
C GLN A 159 7.92 26.20 3.28
N PHE A 160 7.55 26.12 2.00
CA PHE A 160 7.79 27.21 1.04
C PHE A 160 6.53 28.01 0.70
N GLY A 161 5.34 27.48 1.02
CA GLY A 161 4.07 28.18 0.87
C GLY A 161 3.91 28.78 -0.55
N PRO A 162 3.57 30.08 -0.67
CA PRO A 162 3.35 30.73 -1.96
C PRO A 162 4.56 30.76 -2.91
N SER A 163 5.77 30.55 -2.40
CA SER A 163 6.99 30.51 -3.22
C SER A 163 7.07 29.25 -4.07
N LEU A 164 6.39 28.17 -3.67
CA LEU A 164 6.29 26.92 -4.43
C LEU A 164 5.08 26.96 -5.36
N LYS A 165 5.28 26.63 -6.64
CA LYS A 165 4.21 26.49 -7.63
C LYS A 165 4.30 25.11 -8.26
N ILE A 166 3.24 24.33 -8.09
CA ILE A 166 3.13 22.97 -8.63
C ILE A 166 2.38 23.06 -9.96
N ASN A 167 3.01 22.62 -11.05
CA ASN A 167 2.34 22.53 -12.33
C ASN A 167 1.65 21.16 -12.46
N ASN A 168 0.33 21.18 -12.67
CA ASN A 168 -0.48 19.98 -12.83
C ASN A 168 -0.69 19.61 -14.31
N ASP A 169 -0.25 20.41 -15.28
CA ASP A 169 -0.56 20.19 -16.70
C ASP A 169 0.45 19.29 -17.42
N HIS A 170 1.27 18.56 -16.67
CA HIS A 170 2.37 17.74 -17.21
C HIS A 170 1.97 16.28 -17.51
N LEU A 171 0.79 15.84 -17.08
CA LEU A 171 0.29 14.49 -17.36
C LEU A 171 -0.65 14.49 -18.56
N GLU A 172 -0.30 13.71 -19.59
CA GLU A 172 -1.15 13.53 -20.79
C GLU A 172 -2.47 12.82 -20.49
N ARG A 173 -2.46 11.91 -19.50
CA ARG A 173 -3.62 11.13 -19.08
C ARG A 173 -3.59 10.93 -17.57
N GLN A 174 -4.76 11.10 -16.95
CA GLN A 174 -5.01 10.72 -15.56
C GLN A 174 -5.58 9.30 -15.50
N TYR A 175 -5.19 8.56 -14.47
CA TYR A 175 -5.61 7.19 -14.21
C TYR A 175 -6.40 7.12 -12.90
N SER A 176 -7.21 6.09 -12.73
CA SER A 176 -7.73 5.73 -11.41
C SER A 176 -6.63 5.18 -10.50
N PHE A 177 -6.86 5.16 -9.18
CA PHE A 177 -5.92 4.55 -8.25
C PHE A 177 -5.66 3.08 -8.56
N ARG A 178 -6.70 2.34 -8.98
CA ARG A 178 -6.54 0.93 -9.38
C ARG A 178 -5.67 0.79 -10.63
N GLU A 179 -5.88 1.63 -11.64
CA GLU A 179 -5.02 1.65 -12.83
C GLU A 179 -3.57 1.98 -12.47
N LEU A 180 -3.35 2.96 -11.58
CA LEU A 180 -2.02 3.34 -11.09
C LEU A 180 -1.30 2.18 -10.38
N VAL A 181 -1.98 1.50 -9.46
CA VAL A 181 -1.43 0.32 -8.78
C VAL A 181 -1.08 -0.79 -9.76
N ARG A 182 -1.92 -1.01 -10.79
CA ARG A 182 -1.71 -2.05 -11.82
C ARG A 182 -0.55 -1.74 -12.78
N GLN A 183 -0.01 -0.53 -12.79
CA GLN A 183 1.24 -0.23 -13.53
C GLN A 183 2.46 -0.91 -12.91
N PHE A 184 2.40 -1.24 -11.62
CA PHE A 184 3.53 -1.75 -10.83
C PHE A 184 3.40 -3.22 -10.45
N ILE A 185 2.17 -3.73 -10.37
CA ILE A 185 1.93 -5.13 -9.99
C ILE A 185 1.20 -5.85 -11.12
N HIS A 186 1.83 -6.92 -11.60
CA HIS A 186 1.25 -7.77 -12.62
C HIS A 186 -0.07 -8.40 -12.15
N THR A 187 -1.12 -8.31 -12.97
CA THR A 187 -2.49 -8.71 -12.61
C THR A 187 -2.60 -10.20 -12.23
N ASN A 188 -1.77 -11.06 -12.80
CA ASN A 188 -1.71 -12.49 -12.45
C ASN A 188 -0.66 -12.76 -11.35
N SER A 189 -0.70 -11.99 -10.27
CA SER A 189 0.12 -12.20 -9.07
C SER A 189 -0.78 -12.26 -7.84
N TRP A 190 -0.32 -12.95 -6.78
CA TRP A 190 -1.06 -13.01 -5.52
C TRP A 190 -1.23 -11.63 -4.88
N GLY A 191 -0.23 -10.76 -5.02
CA GLY A 191 -0.29 -9.37 -4.55
C GLY A 191 -1.38 -8.57 -5.25
N ALA A 192 -1.44 -8.61 -6.59
CA ALA A 192 -2.50 -7.93 -7.34
C ALA A 192 -3.87 -8.49 -7.00
N PHE A 193 -4.02 -9.81 -6.91
CA PHE A 193 -5.28 -10.43 -6.54
C PHE A 193 -5.76 -9.98 -5.15
N GLY A 194 -4.87 -10.00 -4.15
CA GLY A 194 -5.20 -9.57 -2.79
C GLY A 194 -5.58 -8.09 -2.71
N ILE A 195 -4.82 -7.21 -3.38
CA ILE A 195 -5.14 -5.78 -3.45
C ILE A 195 -6.47 -5.55 -4.16
N ASP A 196 -6.68 -6.16 -5.32
CA ASP A 196 -7.93 -6.00 -6.08
C ASP A 196 -9.15 -6.48 -5.30
N LEU A 197 -9.00 -7.54 -4.50
CA LEU A 197 -10.05 -8.07 -3.64
C LEU A 197 -10.35 -7.14 -2.46
N ALA A 198 -9.34 -6.50 -1.87
CA ALA A 198 -9.48 -5.56 -0.77
C ALA A 198 -10.01 -4.19 -1.21
N PHE A 199 -9.63 -3.73 -2.41
CA PHE A 199 -10.03 -2.46 -2.98
C PHE A 199 -11.51 -2.41 -3.36
N GLY A 200 -12.22 -1.42 -2.84
CA GLY A 200 -13.60 -1.15 -3.21
C GLY A 200 -13.76 -0.18 -4.37
N ALA A 201 -15.00 0.21 -4.69
CA ALA A 201 -15.31 1.10 -5.81
C ALA A 201 -14.65 2.49 -5.72
N VAL A 202 -14.30 2.94 -4.50
CA VAL A 202 -13.75 4.28 -4.26
C VAL A 202 -12.40 4.53 -4.95
N VAL A 203 -11.64 3.47 -5.26
CA VAL A 203 -10.35 3.57 -5.97
C VAL A 203 -10.48 3.55 -7.49
N ASP A 204 -11.69 3.35 -8.02
CA ASP A 204 -11.95 3.28 -9.46
C ASP A 204 -12.29 4.66 -10.06
N ARG A 205 -12.38 5.71 -9.23
CA ARG A 205 -12.46 7.10 -9.71
C ARG A 205 -11.12 7.55 -10.29
N THR A 206 -11.16 8.46 -11.27
CA THR A 206 -9.97 9.15 -11.76
C THR A 206 -9.28 9.92 -10.62
N ALA A 207 -7.98 9.67 -10.45
CA ALA A 207 -7.15 10.39 -9.50
C ALA A 207 -6.73 11.75 -10.09
N THR A 208 -6.65 12.77 -9.24
CA THR A 208 -6.06 14.07 -9.60
C THR A 208 -4.56 13.94 -9.84
N VAL A 209 -3.94 14.93 -10.48
CA VAL A 209 -2.49 14.93 -10.73
C VAL A 209 -1.70 14.86 -9.42
N ARG A 210 -2.16 15.59 -8.40
CA ARG A 210 -1.60 15.51 -7.05
C ARG A 210 -1.72 14.09 -6.47
N GLU A 211 -2.87 13.45 -6.64
CA GLU A 211 -3.07 12.11 -6.11
C GLU A 211 -2.15 11.09 -6.77
N HIS A 212 -1.71 11.27 -8.02
CA HIS A 212 -0.73 10.36 -8.65
C HIS A 212 0.61 10.31 -7.88
N ILE A 213 0.96 11.36 -7.14
CA ILE A 213 2.21 11.49 -6.36
C ILE A 213 2.33 10.42 -5.27
N PHE A 214 1.24 9.72 -4.92
CA PHE A 214 1.32 8.55 -4.03
C PHE A 214 2.31 7.49 -4.55
N LEU A 215 2.59 7.48 -5.85
CA LEU A 215 3.62 6.65 -6.46
C LEU A 215 4.94 7.42 -6.60
N PRO A 216 6.07 6.85 -6.11
CA PRO A 216 7.41 7.45 -6.19
C PRO A 216 7.81 7.99 -7.57
N TYR A 217 7.44 7.28 -8.63
CA TYR A 217 7.77 7.64 -10.01
C TYR A 217 7.04 8.92 -10.45
N TYR A 218 5.79 9.08 -10.03
CA TYR A 218 5.00 10.28 -10.29
C TYR A 218 5.43 11.42 -9.38
N ALA A 219 5.85 11.15 -8.14
CA ALA A 219 6.47 12.16 -7.28
C ALA A 219 7.76 12.74 -7.92
N MET A 220 8.62 11.87 -8.45
CA MET A 220 9.83 12.27 -9.18
C MET A 220 9.50 13.17 -10.38
N ARG A 221 8.54 12.77 -11.23
CA ARG A 221 8.07 13.59 -12.36
C ARG A 221 7.44 14.91 -11.90
N GLN A 222 6.71 14.89 -10.78
CA GLN A 222 6.11 16.10 -10.25
C GLN A 222 7.17 17.12 -9.85
N MET A 223 8.28 16.69 -9.22
CA MET A 223 9.37 17.60 -8.83
C MET A 223 9.98 18.31 -10.05
N GLU A 224 10.14 17.62 -11.18
CA GLU A 224 10.63 18.23 -12.44
C GLU A 224 9.70 19.34 -12.95
N ASN A 225 8.42 19.24 -12.59
CA ASN A 225 7.35 20.15 -12.99
C ASN A 225 6.94 21.11 -11.86
N THR A 226 7.77 21.24 -10.82
CA THR A 226 7.55 22.19 -9.72
C THR A 226 8.52 23.36 -9.84
N MET A 227 8.04 24.56 -9.52
CA MET A 227 8.83 25.78 -9.50
C MET A 227 8.95 26.34 -8.08
N ILE A 228 10.09 26.96 -7.78
CA ILE A 228 10.34 27.76 -6.58
C ILE A 228 10.83 29.15 -7.00
N HIS A 229 10.19 30.22 -6.49
CA HIS A 229 10.46 31.61 -6.89
C HIS A 229 10.46 31.85 -8.42
N GLY A 230 9.62 31.12 -9.15
CA GLY A 230 9.52 31.23 -10.62
C GLY A 230 10.64 30.55 -11.40
N LYS A 231 11.52 29.77 -10.75
CA LYS A 231 12.54 28.91 -11.38
C LYS A 231 12.23 27.44 -11.12
N PRO A 232 12.73 26.50 -11.94
CA PRO A 232 12.57 25.06 -11.65
C PRO A 232 13.11 24.69 -10.27
N LEU A 233 12.34 23.88 -9.52
CA LEU A 233 12.77 23.37 -8.21
C LEU A 233 13.96 22.42 -8.35
N VAL A 234 13.94 21.55 -9.36
CA VAL A 234 15.02 20.59 -9.60
C VAL A 234 16.16 21.27 -10.37
N LYS A 235 17.31 21.40 -9.72
CA LYS A 235 18.54 21.94 -10.31
C LYS A 235 19.20 20.94 -11.26
N ARG A 236 19.26 19.67 -10.83
CA ARG A 236 19.91 18.58 -11.56
C ARG A 236 19.39 17.23 -11.07
N GLU A 237 19.10 16.34 -12.01
CA GLU A 237 18.92 14.92 -11.73
C GLU A 237 20.22 14.15 -12.00
N ARG A 238 20.52 13.16 -11.16
CA ARG A 238 21.57 12.16 -11.43
C ARG A 238 21.13 10.76 -11.04
N THR A 239 21.64 9.77 -11.74
CA THR A 239 21.50 8.35 -11.37
C THR A 239 22.65 7.96 -10.44
N ILE A 240 22.33 7.46 -9.25
CA ILE A 240 23.31 7.00 -8.25
C ILE A 240 23.60 5.51 -8.46
N LEU A 241 22.56 4.69 -8.51
CA LEU A 241 22.64 3.28 -8.88
C LEU A 241 21.90 3.07 -10.19
N ASN A 242 22.53 2.37 -11.13
CA ASN A 242 21.97 2.14 -12.45
C ASN A 242 21.72 0.64 -12.67
N TYR A 243 20.51 0.21 -12.33
CA TYR A 243 20.01 -1.13 -12.57
C TYR A 243 18.78 -1.07 -13.49
N PRO A 244 18.51 -2.12 -14.28
CA PRO A 244 17.25 -2.20 -15.03
C PRO A 244 16.06 -2.27 -14.07
N GLU A 245 14.87 -1.92 -14.57
CA GLU A 245 13.63 -2.21 -13.86
C GLU A 245 13.52 -3.70 -13.56
N SER A 246 12.96 -4.01 -12.40
CA SER A 246 12.73 -5.39 -12.03
C SER A 246 11.75 -6.04 -13.01
N GLN A 247 12.10 -7.22 -13.49
CA GLN A 247 11.23 -8.00 -14.36
C GLN A 247 10.54 -9.04 -13.52
N ASP A 248 9.21 -9.08 -13.57
CA ASP A 248 8.45 -10.16 -12.96
C ASP A 248 8.83 -11.49 -13.62
N ARG A 249 9.62 -12.30 -12.90
CA ARG A 249 10.06 -13.64 -13.31
C ARG A 249 9.17 -14.74 -12.72
N SER A 250 7.93 -14.42 -12.35
CA SER A 250 7.02 -15.41 -11.80
C SER A 250 6.77 -16.54 -12.80
N ILE A 251 6.87 -17.77 -12.30
CA ILE A 251 6.58 -18.98 -13.06
C ILE A 251 5.07 -19.15 -13.06
N PHE A 252 4.46 -19.48 -14.21
CA PHE A 252 3.01 -19.64 -14.31
C PHE A 252 2.40 -20.55 -13.22
N MET A 253 3.07 -21.65 -12.86
CA MET A 253 2.61 -22.57 -11.80
C MET A 253 2.56 -21.94 -10.39
N THR A 254 3.24 -20.81 -10.18
CA THR A 254 3.19 -20.04 -8.93
C THR A 254 2.11 -18.96 -8.95
N SER A 255 1.49 -18.73 -10.11
CA SER A 255 0.50 -17.67 -10.30
C SER A 255 -0.90 -18.09 -9.81
N PRO A 256 -1.73 -17.14 -9.36
CA PRO A 256 -3.10 -17.44 -8.94
C PRO A 256 -3.96 -17.99 -10.08
N LEU A 257 -3.78 -17.54 -11.33
CA LEU A 257 -4.50 -18.08 -12.49
C LEU A 257 -4.34 -19.59 -12.64
N PHE A 258 -3.12 -20.12 -12.51
CA PHE A 258 -2.87 -21.56 -12.59
C PHE A 258 -3.67 -22.33 -11.53
N TRP A 259 -3.60 -21.88 -10.27
CA TRP A 259 -4.30 -22.52 -9.16
C TRP A 259 -5.82 -22.40 -9.25
N PHE A 260 -6.34 -21.27 -9.72
CA PHE A 260 -7.78 -21.11 -9.92
C PHE A 260 -8.31 -21.89 -11.11
N LEU A 261 -7.52 -22.07 -12.19
CA LEU A 261 -7.86 -22.98 -13.27
C LEU A 261 -7.88 -24.43 -12.80
N LEU A 262 -6.85 -24.85 -12.04
CA LEU A 262 -6.80 -26.18 -11.46
C LEU A 262 -8.00 -26.45 -10.55
N LEU A 263 -8.33 -25.49 -9.69
CA LEU A 263 -9.51 -25.55 -8.82
C LEU A 263 -10.80 -25.60 -9.64
N PHE A 264 -10.92 -24.78 -10.69
CA PHE A 264 -12.09 -24.78 -11.58
C PHE A 264 -12.29 -26.13 -12.25
N CYS A 265 -11.23 -26.72 -12.81
CA CYS A 265 -11.27 -28.06 -13.40
C CYS A 265 -11.66 -29.11 -12.35
N PHE A 266 -11.05 -29.08 -11.17
CA PHE A 266 -11.33 -30.00 -10.08
C PHE A 266 -12.80 -29.96 -9.61
N VAL A 267 -13.31 -28.76 -9.32
CA VAL A 267 -14.71 -28.57 -8.90
C VAL A 267 -15.67 -28.97 -10.02
N SER A 268 -15.35 -28.66 -11.27
CA SER A 268 -16.16 -29.03 -12.42
C SER A 268 -16.24 -30.53 -12.60
N THR A 269 -15.12 -31.25 -12.47
CA THR A 269 -15.09 -32.71 -12.54
C THR A 269 -15.91 -33.35 -11.44
N ILE A 270 -15.75 -32.92 -10.18
CA ILE A 270 -16.55 -33.47 -9.07
C ILE A 270 -18.03 -33.15 -9.27
N THR A 271 -18.38 -31.93 -9.69
CA THR A 271 -19.77 -31.55 -9.92
C THR A 271 -20.40 -32.34 -11.06
N TYR A 272 -19.64 -32.66 -12.10
CA TYR A 272 -20.09 -33.55 -13.17
C TYR A 272 -20.32 -34.98 -12.68
N LEU A 273 -19.41 -35.55 -11.88
CA LEU A 273 -19.55 -36.89 -11.31
C LEU A 273 -20.74 -36.97 -10.34
N ASP A 274 -20.88 -35.96 -9.47
CA ASP A 274 -22.03 -35.80 -8.58
C ASP A 274 -23.34 -35.80 -9.37
N TYR A 275 -23.42 -35.02 -10.46
CA TYR A 275 -24.58 -34.98 -11.36
C TYR A 275 -24.83 -36.34 -12.04
N LYS A 276 -23.80 -36.98 -12.57
CA LYS A 276 -23.92 -38.26 -13.30
C LYS A 276 -24.36 -39.42 -12.41
N HIS A 277 -23.96 -39.42 -11.15
CA HIS A 277 -24.21 -40.51 -10.20
C HIS A 277 -25.32 -40.18 -9.19
N ASP A 278 -26.08 -39.11 -9.39
CA ASP A 278 -27.07 -38.59 -8.44
C ASP A 278 -26.54 -38.50 -6.99
N SER A 279 -25.26 -38.17 -6.86
CA SER A 279 -24.53 -38.12 -5.59
C SER A 279 -24.14 -36.68 -5.24
N ARG A 280 -23.79 -36.43 -3.98
CA ARG A 280 -23.48 -35.09 -3.49
C ARG A 280 -22.23 -35.11 -2.63
N SER A 281 -21.20 -34.46 -3.12
CA SER A 281 -19.98 -34.20 -2.37
C SER A 281 -20.18 -33.10 -1.33
N LYS A 282 -20.71 -33.47 -0.14
CA LYS A 282 -21.01 -32.52 0.95
C LYS A 282 -19.79 -31.73 1.43
N TRP A 283 -18.62 -32.36 1.45
CA TRP A 283 -17.37 -31.72 1.86
C TRP A 283 -17.00 -30.57 0.90
N LEU A 284 -17.30 -30.73 -0.39
CA LEU A 284 -17.03 -29.73 -1.40
C LEU A 284 -17.95 -28.52 -1.23
N ASP A 285 -19.24 -28.78 -1.00
CA ASP A 285 -20.21 -27.73 -0.70
C ASP A 285 -19.81 -26.97 0.57
N PHE A 286 -19.48 -27.69 1.63
CA PHE A 286 -19.02 -27.08 2.88
C PHE A 286 -17.80 -26.19 2.63
N SER A 287 -16.78 -26.70 1.95
CA SER A 287 -15.53 -25.97 1.72
C SER A 287 -15.75 -24.71 0.89
N LEU A 288 -16.49 -24.80 -0.22
CA LEU A 288 -16.74 -23.66 -1.11
C LEU A 288 -17.54 -22.57 -0.42
N PHE A 289 -18.60 -22.92 0.31
CA PHE A 289 -19.41 -21.96 1.05
C PHE A 289 -18.63 -21.38 2.24
N PHE A 290 -17.91 -22.22 2.99
CA PHE A 290 -17.18 -21.75 4.17
C PHE A 290 -16.06 -20.78 3.79
N ILE A 291 -15.27 -21.09 2.75
CA ILE A 291 -14.19 -20.23 2.29
C ILE A 291 -14.73 -18.92 1.69
N SER A 292 -15.73 -18.99 0.80
CA SER A 292 -16.32 -17.77 0.23
C SER A 292 -16.98 -16.91 1.31
N GLY A 293 -17.69 -17.53 2.25
CA GLY A 293 -18.32 -16.86 3.38
C GLY A 293 -17.33 -16.15 4.27
N ILE A 294 -16.23 -16.81 4.66
CA ILE A 294 -15.17 -16.18 5.47
C ILE A 294 -14.56 -15.00 4.72
N ALA A 295 -14.19 -15.19 3.44
CA ALA A 295 -13.64 -14.11 2.63
C ALA A 295 -14.64 -12.94 2.51
N GLY A 296 -15.92 -13.23 2.31
CA GLY A 296 -16.99 -12.23 2.27
C GLY A 296 -17.13 -11.49 3.59
N THR A 297 -17.06 -12.18 4.73
CA THR A 297 -17.05 -11.57 6.06
C THR A 297 -15.84 -10.66 6.24
N ILE A 298 -14.64 -11.08 5.83
CA ILE A 298 -13.44 -10.23 5.90
C ILE A 298 -13.62 -8.96 5.07
N ILE A 299 -14.09 -9.08 3.82
CA ILE A 299 -14.33 -7.91 2.96
C ILE A 299 -15.39 -6.98 3.54
N ALA A 300 -16.48 -7.52 4.09
CA ALA A 300 -17.51 -6.73 4.74
C ALA A 300 -16.98 -5.99 5.99
N LEU A 301 -16.11 -6.64 6.77
CA LEU A 301 -15.47 -6.03 7.93
C LEU A 301 -14.49 -4.92 7.54
N LEU A 302 -13.67 -5.13 6.50
CA LEU A 302 -12.79 -4.08 5.99
C LEU A 302 -13.59 -2.82 5.63
N TRP A 303 -14.69 -2.98 4.91
CA TRP A 303 -15.55 -1.85 4.55
C TRP A 303 -16.27 -1.22 5.76
N LEU A 304 -16.90 -2.01 6.62
CA LEU A 304 -17.84 -1.50 7.63
C LEU A 304 -17.21 -1.20 9.00
N ALA A 305 -16.09 -1.85 9.33
CA ALA A 305 -15.54 -1.89 10.69
C ALA A 305 -14.11 -1.34 10.79
N THR A 306 -13.55 -0.82 9.70
CA THR A 306 -12.19 -0.28 9.68
C THR A 306 -12.13 1.12 9.07
N ASP A 307 -11.07 1.84 9.39
CA ASP A 307 -10.76 3.16 8.83
C ASP A 307 -9.99 3.06 7.50
N HIS A 308 -9.91 1.87 6.88
CA HIS A 308 -9.29 1.68 5.57
C HIS A 308 -10.15 2.30 4.46
N GLU A 309 -9.90 3.57 4.13
CA GLU A 309 -10.69 4.33 3.15
C GLU A 309 -10.78 3.63 1.80
N VAL A 310 -9.68 3.04 1.34
CA VAL A 310 -9.54 2.34 0.04
C VAL A 310 -10.44 1.10 -0.10
N THR A 311 -10.95 0.57 1.00
CA THR A 311 -11.79 -0.64 1.03
C THR A 311 -13.29 -0.32 1.03
N ARG A 312 -13.66 0.96 1.05
CA ARG A 312 -15.07 1.37 1.07
C ARG A 312 -15.79 1.03 -0.23
N LEU A 313 -17.09 0.74 -0.12
CA LEU A 313 -17.94 0.34 -1.25
C LEU A 313 -17.38 -0.88 -2.00
N ASN A 314 -16.87 -1.88 -1.26
CA ASN A 314 -16.28 -3.07 -1.86
C ASN A 314 -17.32 -4.14 -2.15
N PHE A 315 -17.90 -4.10 -3.34
CA PHE A 315 -18.92 -5.01 -3.86
C PHE A 315 -18.45 -6.46 -4.07
N ASN A 316 -17.18 -6.82 -3.77
CA ASN A 316 -16.78 -8.24 -3.74
C ASN A 316 -17.58 -9.05 -2.71
N PHE A 317 -18.14 -8.41 -1.67
CA PHE A 317 -19.03 -9.09 -0.71
C PHE A 317 -20.28 -9.71 -1.37
N LEU A 318 -20.72 -9.21 -2.54
CA LEU A 318 -21.92 -9.70 -3.23
C LEU A 318 -21.77 -11.11 -3.79
N TRP A 319 -20.57 -11.48 -4.25
CA TRP A 319 -20.32 -12.83 -4.79
C TRP A 319 -19.65 -13.74 -3.75
N LEU A 320 -18.91 -13.17 -2.79
CA LEU A 320 -18.33 -13.91 -1.66
C LEU A 320 -19.38 -14.30 -0.60
N LEU A 321 -20.40 -13.46 -0.40
CA LEU A 321 -21.57 -13.70 0.44
C LEU A 321 -21.23 -14.09 1.89
N PRO A 322 -21.11 -13.14 2.84
CA PRO A 322 -20.78 -13.44 4.25
C PRO A 322 -21.65 -14.52 4.90
N LEU A 323 -22.93 -14.61 4.51
CA LEU A 323 -23.87 -15.61 5.01
C LEU A 323 -23.50 -17.05 4.61
N ASN A 324 -22.68 -17.24 3.57
CA ASN A 324 -22.22 -18.58 3.17
C ASN A 324 -21.51 -19.31 4.31
N THR A 325 -20.87 -18.60 5.25
CA THR A 325 -20.23 -19.20 6.43
C THR A 325 -21.23 -20.02 7.25
N VAL A 326 -22.43 -19.48 7.47
CA VAL A 326 -23.50 -20.18 8.23
C VAL A 326 -24.15 -21.26 7.37
N ILE A 327 -24.38 -20.98 6.08
CA ILE A 327 -24.99 -21.90 5.14
C ILE A 327 -24.13 -23.15 4.93
N ALA A 328 -22.80 -23.04 4.97
CA ALA A 328 -21.86 -24.16 4.87
C ALA A 328 -22.19 -25.25 5.90
N PHE A 329 -22.38 -24.89 7.17
CA PHE A 329 -22.73 -25.83 8.24
C PHE A 329 -24.12 -26.46 8.02
N LYS A 330 -25.10 -25.68 7.55
CA LYS A 330 -26.44 -26.21 7.24
C LYS A 330 -26.41 -27.21 6.08
N LEU A 331 -25.59 -26.94 5.06
CA LEU A 331 -25.39 -27.83 3.91
C LEU A 331 -24.71 -29.14 4.31
N PHE A 332 -23.81 -29.10 5.29
CA PHE A 332 -23.10 -30.28 5.77
C PHE A 332 -23.98 -31.18 6.65
N SER A 333 -24.64 -30.59 7.65
CA SER A 333 -25.38 -31.32 8.69
C SER A 333 -26.67 -31.99 8.19
N ASN A 334 -27.31 -31.44 7.16
CA ASN A 334 -28.62 -31.93 6.72
C ASN A 334 -28.48 -33.10 5.72
N LYS A 335 -29.21 -34.20 5.97
CA LYS A 335 -29.31 -35.33 5.02
C LYS A 335 -30.17 -34.97 3.81
N LYS A 336 -31.28 -34.26 4.03
CA LYS A 336 -32.15 -33.70 2.98
C LYS A 336 -32.00 -32.19 2.96
N LEU A 337 -31.84 -31.61 1.76
CA LEU A 337 -31.77 -30.15 1.61
C LEU A 337 -33.16 -29.56 1.85
N ALA A 338 -33.24 -28.48 2.62
CA ALA A 338 -34.49 -27.80 2.91
C ALA A 338 -34.87 -26.87 1.75
N GLU A 339 -36.16 -26.71 1.47
CA GLU A 339 -36.66 -25.90 0.35
C GLU A 339 -36.18 -24.45 0.40
N TRP A 340 -36.03 -23.87 1.60
CA TRP A 340 -35.54 -22.49 1.76
C TRP A 340 -34.11 -22.28 1.23
N ILE A 341 -33.29 -23.34 1.14
CA ILE A 341 -31.95 -23.27 0.54
C ILE A 341 -32.07 -22.92 -0.94
N SER A 342 -33.13 -23.35 -1.63
CA SER A 342 -33.35 -22.99 -3.04
C SER A 342 -33.55 -21.48 -3.22
N HIS A 343 -34.30 -20.83 -2.32
CA HIS A 343 -34.49 -19.39 -2.32
C HIS A 343 -33.16 -18.66 -2.05
N TYR A 344 -32.37 -19.15 -1.07
CA TYR A 344 -31.04 -18.62 -0.80
C TYR A 344 -30.12 -18.70 -2.03
N LEU A 345 -30.05 -19.85 -2.71
CA LEU A 345 -29.19 -20.04 -3.88
C LEU A 345 -29.61 -19.16 -5.06
N ARG A 346 -30.92 -19.00 -5.31
CA ARG A 346 -31.42 -18.08 -6.34
C ARG A 346 -31.04 -16.63 -6.02
N PHE A 347 -31.15 -16.23 -4.76
CA PHE A 347 -30.72 -14.91 -4.31
C PHE A 347 -29.20 -14.73 -4.44
N ALA A 348 -28.40 -15.73 -4.07
CA ALA A 348 -26.95 -15.73 -4.25
C ALA A 348 -26.54 -15.58 -5.72
N LEU A 349 -27.19 -16.31 -6.64
CA LEU A 349 -26.98 -16.17 -8.09
C LEU A 349 -27.38 -14.78 -8.60
N PHE A 350 -28.46 -14.20 -8.07
CA PHE A 350 -28.86 -12.83 -8.38
C PHE A 350 -27.82 -11.80 -7.92
N LEU A 351 -27.26 -11.94 -6.71
CA LEU A 351 -26.19 -11.05 -6.22
C LEU A 351 -24.89 -11.21 -7.03
N ILE A 352 -24.56 -12.43 -7.46
CA ILE A 352 -23.46 -12.66 -8.42
C ILE A 352 -23.73 -11.89 -9.72
N ALA A 353 -24.93 -11.97 -10.28
CA ALA A 353 -25.28 -11.24 -11.50
C ALA A 353 -25.14 -9.72 -11.32
N ILE A 354 -25.59 -9.17 -10.19
CA ILE A 354 -25.37 -7.75 -9.85
C ILE A 354 -23.88 -7.43 -9.82
N SER A 355 -23.06 -8.26 -9.17
CA SER A 355 -21.61 -8.03 -9.07
C SER A 355 -20.94 -7.94 -10.46
N LEU A 356 -21.37 -8.77 -11.42
CA LEU A 356 -20.89 -8.75 -12.80
C LEU A 356 -21.37 -7.50 -13.54
N ILE A 357 -22.61 -7.05 -13.32
CA ILE A 357 -23.14 -5.81 -13.87
C ILE A 357 -22.32 -4.61 -13.37
N LEU A 358 -22.09 -4.50 -12.06
CA LEU A 358 -21.28 -3.43 -11.48
C LEU A 358 -19.88 -3.36 -12.08
N TRP A 359 -19.29 -4.52 -12.39
CA TRP A 359 -18.00 -4.60 -13.05
C TRP A 359 -18.05 -4.16 -14.51
N ILE A 360 -19.01 -4.64 -15.30
CA ILE A 360 -19.16 -4.27 -16.72
C ILE A 360 -19.35 -2.76 -16.89
N PHE A 361 -20.11 -2.13 -15.99
CA PHE A 361 -20.33 -0.67 -16.02
C PHE A 361 -19.19 0.14 -15.37
N GLY A 362 -18.13 -0.50 -14.89
CA GLY A 362 -16.98 0.18 -14.29
C GLY A 362 -17.29 0.85 -12.94
N ILE A 363 -18.41 0.50 -12.28
CA ILE A 363 -18.74 1.01 -10.95
C ILE A 363 -17.75 0.49 -9.92
N GLN A 364 -17.36 -0.78 -10.04
CA GLN A 364 -16.17 -1.33 -9.37
C GLN A 364 -15.46 -2.28 -10.32
N VAL A 365 -14.18 -2.01 -10.59
CA VAL A 365 -13.37 -2.93 -11.38
C VAL A 365 -12.90 -4.07 -10.47
N MET A 366 -13.16 -5.31 -10.87
CA MET A 366 -12.71 -6.50 -10.12
C MET A 366 -11.48 -7.13 -10.77
N SER A 367 -10.82 -8.05 -10.05
CA SER A 367 -9.76 -8.86 -10.64
C SER A 367 -10.35 -9.78 -11.71
N PRO A 368 -9.76 -9.87 -12.93
CA PRO A 368 -10.12 -10.87 -13.94
C PRO A 368 -10.18 -12.30 -13.38
N LEU A 369 -9.34 -12.61 -12.39
CA LEU A 369 -9.25 -13.90 -11.73
C LEU A 369 -10.52 -14.28 -10.95
N ASN A 370 -11.30 -13.28 -10.51
CA ASN A 370 -12.57 -13.50 -9.82
C ASN A 370 -13.57 -14.26 -10.71
N LEU A 371 -13.48 -14.14 -12.04
CA LEU A 371 -14.38 -14.84 -12.96
C LEU A 371 -14.33 -16.36 -12.79
N LEU A 372 -13.14 -16.93 -12.54
CA LEU A 372 -12.99 -18.37 -12.30
C LEU A 372 -13.64 -18.79 -10.98
N LEU A 373 -13.44 -18.01 -9.92
CA LEU A 373 -14.03 -18.28 -8.61
C LEU A 373 -15.55 -18.13 -8.63
N ILE A 374 -16.05 -17.10 -9.32
CA ILE A 374 -17.48 -16.87 -9.54
C ILE A 374 -18.07 -18.03 -10.36
N ALA A 375 -17.39 -18.49 -11.41
CA ALA A 375 -17.83 -19.64 -12.21
C ALA A 375 -17.91 -20.94 -11.38
N ILE A 376 -16.92 -21.19 -10.50
CA ILE A 376 -16.94 -22.30 -9.53
C ILE A 376 -18.21 -22.25 -8.67
N LEU A 377 -18.49 -21.09 -8.06
CA LEU A 377 -19.64 -20.91 -7.18
C LEU A 377 -20.95 -21.05 -7.95
N MET A 378 -21.09 -20.41 -9.11
CA MET A 378 -22.30 -20.52 -9.95
C MET A 378 -22.57 -21.97 -10.35
N LEU A 379 -21.54 -22.68 -10.85
CA LEU A 379 -21.67 -24.08 -11.24
C LEU A 379 -22.19 -24.93 -10.07
N ARG A 380 -21.60 -24.74 -8.89
CA ARG A 380 -21.97 -25.51 -7.71
C ARG A 380 -23.36 -25.14 -7.19
N TYR A 381 -23.72 -23.86 -7.17
CA TYR A 381 -25.04 -23.40 -6.74
C TYR A 381 -26.14 -23.94 -7.65
N ILE A 382 -25.93 -23.92 -8.97
CA ILE A 382 -26.89 -24.45 -9.95
C ILE A 382 -27.05 -25.97 -9.75
N PHE A 383 -25.96 -26.70 -9.53
CA PHE A 383 -26.00 -28.13 -9.24
C PHE A 383 -26.83 -28.43 -7.98
N ILE A 384 -26.57 -27.74 -6.87
CA ILE A 384 -27.32 -27.94 -5.62
C ILE A 384 -28.80 -27.58 -5.82
N LEU A 385 -29.09 -26.49 -6.54
CA LEU A 385 -30.46 -26.04 -6.81
C LEU A 385 -31.27 -27.07 -7.61
N LYS A 386 -30.65 -27.81 -8.54
CA LYS A 386 -31.31 -28.88 -9.30
C LYS A 386 -31.61 -30.13 -8.47
N ARG A 387 -30.97 -30.28 -7.31
CA ARG A 387 -31.12 -31.44 -6.42
C ARG A 387 -32.16 -31.22 -5.31
N ILE A 388 -32.50 -29.96 -5.02
CA ILE A 388 -33.62 -29.59 -4.14
C ILE A 388 -34.90 -29.75 -4.93
#